data_AF-A0A9E3BGK1-F1
#
_entry.id   AF-A0A9E3BGK1-F1
#
_cell.length_a   1.000
_cell.length_b   1.000
_cell.length_c   1.000
_cell.angle_alpha   90.00
_cell.angle_beta   90.00
_cell.angle_gamma   90.00
#
_symmetry.space_group_name_H-M   'P 1'
#
loop_
_entity.id
_entity.type
_entity.pdbx_description
1 polymer ?
#
loop_
_entity_poly.entity_id
_entity_poly.type
_entity_poly.pdbx_seq_one_letter_code
_entity_poly.pdbx_strand_id
1 'polypeptide(L)'
;MTAQAVIVTQSVVDVLYFLIIFVPAMIGMGIYLGIRGIERSWRDRRAGVIEAWSELRLTKTELIEGYKKTALRHPLIGLSAKVEVIQPSANQPVAQGSAERVAGSDEARAHVRLTIEGPHTAIVRSETMYSDTEGKARDFAAHIDLAGRSGSLEAA
;
A
#
# COMPACT_ATOMS: atom_id res chain seq x y z
N MET A 1 -16.56 52.28 -29.69
CA MET A 1 -15.46 51.28 -29.69
C MET A 1 -14.81 51.15 -28.31
N THR A 2 -15.59 51.09 -27.22
CA THR A 2 -15.07 51.13 -25.84
C THR A 2 -15.33 49.84 -25.04
N ALA A 3 -16.39 49.09 -25.38
CA ALA A 3 -16.75 47.88 -24.63
C ALA A 3 -15.80 46.68 -24.87
N GLN A 4 -15.29 46.50 -26.10
CA GLN A 4 -14.38 45.38 -26.40
C GLN A 4 -13.01 45.50 -25.72
N ALA A 5 -12.47 46.72 -25.59
CA ALA A 5 -11.16 46.92 -24.96
C ALA A 5 -11.20 46.58 -23.45
N VAL A 6 -12.28 46.93 -22.75
CA VAL A 6 -12.43 46.70 -21.31
C VAL A 6 -12.54 45.21 -20.98
N ILE A 7 -13.31 44.44 -21.76
CA ILE A 7 -13.49 42.99 -21.57
C ILE A 7 -12.15 42.26 -21.74
N VAL A 8 -11.35 42.63 -22.74
CA VAL A 8 -10.04 42.02 -23.00
C VAL A 8 -9.06 42.30 -21.85
N THR A 9 -9.01 43.52 -21.32
CA THR A 9 -8.17 43.82 -20.15
C THR A 9 -8.60 43.08 -18.89
N GLN A 10 -9.90 42.94 -18.65
CA GLN A 10 -10.41 42.21 -17.48
C GLN A 10 -9.99 40.73 -17.55
N SER A 11 -10.17 40.09 -18.72
CA SER A 11 -9.77 38.68 -18.91
C SER A 11 -8.26 38.45 -18.78
N VAL A 12 -7.42 39.41 -19.21
CA VAL A 12 -5.96 39.31 -19.06
C VAL A 12 -5.55 39.43 -17.59
N VAL A 13 -6.18 40.34 -16.83
CA VAL A 13 -5.92 40.49 -15.39
C VAL A 13 -6.37 39.24 -14.62
N ASP A 14 -7.53 38.67 -14.94
CA ASP A 14 -8.03 37.45 -14.32
C ASP A 14 -7.11 36.24 -14.58
N VAL A 15 -6.61 36.10 -15.81
CA VAL A 15 -5.64 35.05 -16.16
C VAL A 15 -4.31 35.24 -15.43
N LEU A 16 -3.85 36.48 -15.28
CA LEU A 16 -2.61 36.78 -14.57
C LEU A 16 -2.73 36.47 -13.07
N TYR A 17 -3.85 36.84 -12.44
CA TYR A 17 -4.13 36.49 -11.04
C TYR A 17 -4.26 35.00 -10.83
N PHE A 18 -4.91 34.28 -11.75
CA PHE A 18 -5.00 32.83 -11.71
C PHE A 18 -3.60 32.19 -11.76
N LEU A 19 -2.73 32.62 -12.68
CA LEU A 19 -1.35 32.11 -12.74
C LEU A 19 -0.56 32.39 -11.45
N ILE A 20 -0.65 33.60 -10.90
CA ILE A 20 0.11 34.00 -9.72
C ILE A 20 -0.34 33.26 -8.45
N ILE A 21 -1.62 32.93 -8.32
CA ILE A 21 -2.14 32.26 -7.11
C ILE A 21 -2.14 30.74 -7.28
N PHE A 22 -2.61 30.26 -8.43
CA PHE A 22 -2.88 28.84 -8.63
C PHE A 22 -1.61 28.04 -8.87
N VAL A 23 -0.62 28.59 -9.60
CA VAL A 23 0.65 27.87 -9.86
C VAL A 23 1.45 27.66 -8.56
N PRO A 24 1.68 28.66 -7.70
CA PRO A 24 2.37 28.43 -6.44
C PRO A 24 1.58 27.54 -5.48
N ALA A 25 0.26 27.63 -5.48
CA ALA A 25 -0.58 26.73 -4.68
C ALA A 25 -0.44 25.26 -5.12
N MET A 26 -0.43 25.00 -6.44
CA MET A 26 -0.22 23.66 -7.00
C MET A 26 1.19 23.14 -6.72
N ILE A 27 2.21 24.00 -6.82
CA ILE A 27 3.60 23.65 -6.47
C ILE A 27 3.69 23.33 -4.97
N GLY A 28 3.13 24.18 -4.11
CA GLY A 28 3.11 23.98 -2.65
C GLY A 28 2.37 22.69 -2.25
N MET A 29 1.24 22.40 -2.89
CA MET A 29 0.48 21.17 -2.72
C MET A 29 1.31 19.94 -3.14
N GLY A 30 1.98 20.02 -4.30
CA GLY A 30 2.87 18.96 -4.79
C GLY A 30 4.05 18.70 -3.85
N ILE A 31 4.69 19.76 -3.35
CA ILE A 31 5.76 19.68 -2.35
C ILE A 31 5.24 19.07 -1.04
N TYR A 32 4.09 19.53 -0.55
CA TYR A 32 3.49 19.04 0.70
C TYR A 32 3.15 17.54 0.63
N LEU A 33 2.58 17.08 -0.50
CA LEU A 33 2.30 15.67 -0.74
C LEU A 33 3.59 14.85 -0.91
N GLY A 34 4.59 15.41 -1.61
CA GLY A 34 5.90 14.79 -1.79
C GLY A 34 6.66 14.57 -0.47
N ILE A 35 6.68 15.56 0.42
CA ILE A 35 7.36 15.47 1.72
C ILE A 35 6.76 14.34 2.57
N ARG A 36 5.44 14.16 2.58
CA ARG A 36 4.79 13.05 3.33
C ARG A 36 5.17 11.66 2.83
N GLY A 37 5.45 11.50 1.53
CA GLY A 37 5.94 10.25 0.96
C GLY A 37 7.42 10.02 1.27
N ILE A 38 8.22 11.10 1.19
CA ILE A 38 9.66 11.07 1.46
C ILE A 38 9.92 10.75 2.93
N GLU A 39 9.22 11.38 3.89
CA GLU A 39 9.38 11.07 5.32
C GLU A 39 9.16 9.59 5.68
N ARG A 40 8.25 8.89 4.97
CA ARG A 40 8.07 7.44 5.13
C ARG A 40 9.31 6.69 4.67
N SER A 41 9.77 6.95 3.45
CA SER A 41 10.96 6.30 2.89
C SER A 41 12.21 6.51 3.75
N TRP A 42 12.42 7.72 4.28
CA TRP A 42 13.57 8.00 5.14
C TRP A 42 13.47 7.32 6.51
N ARG A 43 12.26 7.20 7.08
CA ARG A 43 12.04 6.51 8.36
C ARG A 43 12.21 4.99 8.20
N ASP A 44 11.74 4.44 7.09
CA ASP A 44 11.87 3.02 6.78
C ASP A 44 13.34 2.65 6.51
N ARG A 45 14.11 3.51 5.82
CA ARG A 45 15.57 3.34 5.68
C ARG A 45 16.31 3.40 7.01
N ARG A 46 15.95 4.34 7.90
CA ARG A 46 16.55 4.41 9.25
C ARG A 46 16.19 3.21 10.13
N ALA A 47 15.03 2.62 9.92
CA ALA A 47 14.59 1.40 10.62
C ALA A 47 15.15 0.12 9.99
N GLY A 48 15.96 0.21 8.93
CA GLY A 48 16.56 -0.96 8.27
C GLY A 48 15.54 -1.81 7.50
N VAL A 49 14.41 -1.22 7.10
CA VAL A 49 13.38 -1.89 6.30
C VAL A 49 13.92 -2.11 4.89
N ILE A 50 13.99 -3.38 4.50
CA ILE A 50 14.48 -3.83 3.20
C ILE A 50 13.31 -3.93 2.23
N GLU A 51 12.16 -4.38 2.74
CA GLU A 51 10.95 -4.59 1.96
C GLU A 51 9.71 -4.30 2.79
N ALA A 52 8.64 -3.86 2.14
CA ALA A 52 7.36 -3.61 2.80
C ALA A 52 6.24 -4.15 1.90
N TRP A 53 5.31 -4.88 2.51
CA TRP A 53 4.12 -5.38 1.85
C TRP A 53 2.93 -5.16 2.80
N SER A 54 1.90 -4.46 2.32
CA SER A 54 0.81 -3.99 3.18
C SER A 54 1.35 -3.22 4.41
N GLU A 55 0.77 -3.46 5.59
CA GLU A 55 1.26 -2.92 6.87
C GLU A 55 2.43 -3.72 7.48
N LEU A 56 3.01 -4.65 6.73
CA LEU A 56 4.15 -5.45 7.15
C LEU A 56 5.44 -4.87 6.59
N ARG A 57 6.46 -4.75 7.44
CA ARG A 57 7.77 -4.21 7.07
C ARG A 57 8.85 -5.20 7.48
N LEU A 58 9.60 -5.68 6.51
CA LEU A 58 10.68 -6.61 6.69
C LEU A 58 11.99 -5.86 6.90
N THR A 59 12.69 -6.16 7.99
CA THR A 59 14.06 -5.70 8.24
C THR A 59 15.04 -6.86 8.09
N LYS A 60 16.33 -6.65 8.37
CA LYS A 60 17.34 -7.73 8.30
C LYS A 60 17.09 -8.88 9.28
N THR A 61 16.46 -8.61 10.42
CA THR A 61 16.35 -9.56 11.53
C THR A 61 14.95 -9.67 12.10
N GLU A 62 14.07 -8.70 11.82
CA GLU A 62 12.73 -8.63 12.39
C GLU A 62 11.68 -8.34 11.30
N LEU A 63 10.52 -8.96 11.45
CA LEU A 63 9.28 -8.57 10.80
C LEU A 63 8.52 -7.59 11.70
N ILE A 64 8.18 -6.43 11.16
CA ILE A 64 7.45 -5.40 11.87
C ILE A 64 6.01 -5.36 11.36
N GLU A 65 5.05 -5.54 12.25
CA GLU A 65 3.62 -5.48 11.98
C GLU A 65 3.04 -4.14 12.43
N GLY A 66 2.43 -3.40 11.49
CA GLY A 66 1.75 -2.13 11.77
C GLY A 66 2.67 -0.91 11.78
N TYR A 67 2.14 0.22 12.25
CA TYR A 67 2.77 1.53 12.16
C TYR A 67 3.07 2.18 13.51
N LYS A 68 4.13 3.01 13.54
CA LYS A 68 4.49 3.89 14.68
C LYS A 68 4.78 3.13 15.98
N LYS A 69 4.38 3.69 17.13
CA LYS A 69 4.72 3.21 18.48
C LYS A 69 3.99 1.91 18.89
N THR A 70 3.00 1.50 18.12
CA THR A 70 2.21 0.27 18.33
C THR A 70 2.64 -0.85 17.41
N ALA A 71 3.75 -0.68 16.66
CA ALA A 71 4.22 -1.70 15.75
C ALA A 71 4.80 -2.88 16.53
N LEU A 72 4.27 -4.08 16.29
CA LEU A 72 4.76 -5.32 16.89
C LEU A 72 5.99 -5.79 16.11
N ARG A 73 6.99 -6.29 16.83
CA ARG A 73 8.23 -6.80 16.25
C ARG A 73 8.30 -8.30 16.50
N HIS A 74 8.46 -9.04 15.41
CA HIS A 74 8.56 -10.49 15.42
C HIS A 74 9.95 -10.87 14.90
N PRO A 75 10.76 -11.64 15.64
CA PRO A 75 12.04 -12.15 15.14
C PRO A 75 11.81 -12.97 13.87
N LEU A 76 12.66 -12.83 12.85
CA LEU A 76 12.52 -13.60 11.61
C LEU A 76 12.86 -15.08 11.77
N ILE A 77 13.62 -15.43 12.81
CA ILE A 77 14.11 -16.79 13.04
C ILE A 77 12.92 -17.74 13.18
N GLY A 78 12.87 -18.75 12.31
CA GLY A 78 11.81 -19.75 12.30
C GLY A 78 10.46 -19.25 11.75
N LEU A 79 10.38 -18.03 11.21
CA LEU A 79 9.21 -17.61 10.44
C LEU A 79 9.23 -18.25 9.04
N SER A 80 8.06 -18.63 8.57
CA SER A 80 7.79 -19.02 7.19
C SER A 80 6.60 -18.23 6.67
N ALA A 81 6.60 -17.91 5.38
CA ALA A 81 5.53 -17.17 4.73
C ALA A 81 4.92 -17.98 3.58
N LYS A 82 3.60 -17.87 3.42
CA LYS A 82 2.83 -18.51 2.36
C LYS A 82 1.91 -17.50 1.69
N VAL A 83 1.89 -17.51 0.37
CA VAL A 83 1.01 -16.66 -0.44
C VAL A 83 -0.05 -17.52 -1.10
N GLU A 84 -1.31 -17.11 -0.96
CA GLU A 84 -2.46 -17.73 -1.59
C GLU A 84 -3.24 -16.68 -2.38
N VAL A 85 -3.52 -16.97 -3.66
CA VAL A 85 -4.39 -16.13 -4.48
C VAL A 85 -5.81 -16.65 -4.38
N ILE A 86 -6.68 -15.85 -3.77
CA ILE A 86 -8.09 -16.14 -3.61
C ILE A 86 -8.83 -15.45 -4.75
N GLN A 87 -9.17 -16.22 -5.79
CA GLN A 87 -10.02 -15.72 -6.86
C GLN A 87 -11.49 -15.81 -6.42
N PRO A 88 -12.31 -14.77 -6.66
CA PRO A 88 -13.75 -14.88 -6.49
C PRO A 88 -14.26 -15.96 -7.44
N SER A 89 -14.73 -17.07 -6.89
CA SER A 89 -15.28 -18.17 -7.67
C SER A 89 -16.59 -17.70 -8.32
N ALA A 90 -16.66 -17.76 -9.65
CA ALA A 90 -17.88 -17.43 -10.40
C ALA A 90 -19.06 -18.38 -10.12
N ASN A 91 -18.88 -19.40 -9.26
CA ASN A 91 -19.84 -20.46 -8.97
C ASN A 91 -20.33 -20.45 -7.51
N GLN A 92 -20.45 -19.27 -6.86
CA GLN A 92 -21.28 -19.20 -5.66
C GLN A 92 -22.76 -19.27 -6.10
N PRO A 93 -23.52 -20.33 -5.75
CA PRO A 93 -24.94 -20.36 -6.03
C PRO A 93 -25.58 -19.25 -5.20
N VAL A 94 -26.03 -18.20 -5.89
CA VAL A 94 -26.91 -17.19 -5.32
C VAL A 94 -28.15 -17.94 -4.85
N ALA A 95 -28.32 -18.09 -3.54
CA ALA A 95 -29.53 -18.61 -2.96
C ALA A 95 -30.68 -17.73 -3.50
N GLN A 96 -31.53 -18.32 -4.34
CA GLN A 96 -32.74 -17.69 -4.84
C GLN A 96 -33.63 -17.33 -3.65
N GLY A 97 -33.57 -16.07 -3.26
CA GLY A 97 -34.38 -15.49 -2.19
C GLY A 97 -34.54 -14.01 -2.45
N SER A 98 -35.46 -13.69 -3.37
CA SER A 98 -36.21 -12.42 -3.46
C SER A 98 -35.48 -11.10 -3.16
N ALA A 99 -35.23 -10.37 -4.25
CA ALA A 99 -35.36 -8.91 -4.35
C ALA A 99 -34.47 -8.03 -3.46
N GLU A 100 -33.22 -7.78 -3.91
CA GLU A 100 -32.68 -6.42 -3.96
C GLU A 100 -31.47 -6.40 -4.90
N ARG A 101 -31.62 -5.78 -6.07
CA ARG A 101 -30.52 -5.59 -7.02
C ARG A 101 -29.70 -4.39 -6.55
N VAL A 102 -28.96 -4.56 -5.46
CA VAL A 102 -27.96 -3.58 -5.00
C VAL A 102 -26.69 -3.78 -5.82
N ALA A 103 -26.30 -2.71 -6.49
CA ALA A 103 -25.03 -2.44 -7.15
C ALA A 103 -23.95 -3.53 -7.08
N GLY A 104 -23.80 -4.29 -8.17
CA GLY A 104 -22.55 -5.00 -8.44
C GLY A 104 -21.46 -4.01 -8.84
N SER A 105 -20.70 -3.50 -7.87
CA SER A 105 -19.39 -2.87 -8.13
C SER A 105 -18.59 -2.70 -6.83
N ASP A 106 -17.90 -3.74 -6.36
CA ASP A 106 -16.55 -3.64 -5.75
C ASP A 106 -16.02 -4.94 -5.14
N GLU A 107 -16.85 -5.97 -4.97
CA GLU A 107 -16.51 -7.10 -4.08
C GLU A 107 -16.00 -8.39 -4.77
N ALA A 108 -15.97 -8.42 -6.11
CA ALA A 108 -15.44 -9.57 -6.87
C ALA A 108 -14.04 -9.28 -7.44
N ARG A 109 -13.14 -8.72 -6.63
CA ARG A 109 -11.71 -8.61 -6.99
C ARG A 109 -10.96 -9.79 -6.38
N ALA A 110 -10.00 -10.34 -7.11
CA ALA A 110 -9.11 -11.34 -6.53
C ALA A 110 -8.38 -10.73 -5.31
N HIS A 111 -8.12 -11.53 -4.29
CA HIS A 111 -7.39 -11.11 -3.11
C HIS A 111 -6.13 -11.96 -2.97
N VAL A 112 -5.02 -11.34 -2.59
CA VAL A 112 -3.79 -12.04 -2.24
C VAL A 112 -3.74 -12.15 -0.72
N ARG A 113 -3.77 -13.37 -0.21
CA ARG A 113 -3.60 -13.68 1.22
C ARG A 113 -2.15 -14.08 1.47
N LEU A 114 -1.48 -13.33 2.34
CA LEU A 114 -0.18 -13.66 2.90
C LEU A 114 -0.38 -14.18 4.33
N THR A 115 0.08 -15.38 4.59
CA THR A 115 0.09 -16.03 5.90
C THR A 115 1.53 -16.20 6.34
N ILE A 116 1.88 -15.71 7.53
CA ILE A 116 3.22 -15.85 8.12
C ILE A 116 3.08 -16.61 9.42
N GLU A 117 3.80 -17.71 9.55
CA GLU A 117 3.74 -18.62 10.69
C GLU A 117 5.13 -18.87 11.25
N GLY A 118 5.24 -19.04 12.56
CA GLY A 118 6.48 -19.40 13.23
C GLY A 118 6.24 -19.78 14.70
N PRO A 119 7.31 -20.04 15.48
CA PRO A 119 7.22 -20.66 16.80
C PRO A 119 6.25 -19.97 17.77
N HIS A 120 6.10 -18.65 17.66
CA HIS A 120 5.26 -17.82 18.53
C HIS A 120 4.47 -16.74 17.77
N THR A 121 4.37 -16.84 16.45
CA THR A 121 3.80 -15.79 15.61
C THR A 121 2.94 -16.42 14.52
N ALA A 122 1.70 -15.95 14.38
CA ALA A 122 0.81 -16.28 13.28
C ALA A 122 0.12 -15.00 12.80
N ILE A 123 0.47 -14.54 11.60
CA ILE A 123 -0.03 -13.28 11.03
C ILE A 123 -0.67 -13.61 9.68
N VAL A 124 -1.95 -13.26 9.53
CA VAL A 124 -2.66 -13.37 8.26
C VAL A 124 -3.01 -11.97 7.78
N ARG A 125 -2.67 -11.67 6.53
CA ARG A 125 -2.99 -10.40 5.86
C ARG A 125 -3.51 -10.65 4.46
N SER A 126 -4.53 -9.91 4.07
CA SER A 126 -5.11 -9.99 2.73
C SER A 126 -5.17 -8.61 2.10
N GLU A 127 -4.71 -8.50 0.87
CA GLU A 127 -4.77 -7.27 0.09
C GLU A 127 -5.51 -7.53 -1.23
N THR A 128 -6.28 -6.55 -1.68
CA THR A 128 -6.96 -6.62 -2.98
C THR A 128 -5.91 -6.67 -4.09
N MET A 129 -6.06 -7.60 -5.03
CA MET A 129 -5.09 -7.86 -6.08
C MET A 129 -5.10 -6.73 -7.11
N TYR A 130 -3.98 -6.00 -7.19
CA TYR A 130 -3.60 -5.19 -8.34
C TYR A 130 -2.59 -5.97 -9.19
N SER A 131 -2.29 -5.47 -10.40
CA SER A 131 -1.49 -6.18 -11.41
C SER A 131 -0.08 -6.61 -10.95
N ASP A 132 0.44 -6.05 -9.85
CA ASP A 132 1.76 -6.36 -9.28
C ASP A 132 1.72 -6.90 -7.84
N THR A 133 0.53 -7.01 -7.22
CA THR A 133 0.40 -7.34 -5.79
C THR A 133 0.84 -8.77 -5.48
N GLU A 134 0.55 -9.71 -6.37
CA GLU A 134 0.96 -11.11 -6.22
C GLU A 134 2.48 -11.27 -6.31
N GLY A 135 3.13 -10.63 -7.28
CA GLY A 135 4.58 -10.67 -7.43
C GLY A 135 5.29 -10.15 -6.18
N LYS A 136 4.87 -8.97 -5.71
CA LYS A 136 5.40 -8.37 -4.47
C LYS A 136 5.14 -9.24 -3.24
N ALA A 137 3.96 -9.88 -3.14
CA ALA A 137 3.67 -10.77 -2.02
C ALA A 137 4.59 -12.00 -2.03
N ARG A 138 4.86 -12.57 -3.22
CA ARG A 138 5.74 -13.73 -3.38
C ARG A 138 7.19 -13.39 -3.10
N ASP A 139 7.68 -12.25 -3.58
CA ASP A 139 9.03 -11.77 -3.30
C ASP A 139 9.22 -11.55 -1.80
N PHE A 140 8.24 -10.89 -1.15
CA PHE A 140 8.23 -10.67 0.29
C PHE A 140 8.22 -12.00 1.08
N ALA A 141 7.39 -12.96 0.67
CA ALA A 141 7.35 -14.28 1.31
C ALA A 141 8.66 -15.05 1.13
N ALA A 142 9.26 -15.00 -0.07
CA ALA A 142 10.54 -15.63 -0.34
C ALA A 142 11.66 -15.06 0.54
N HIS A 143 11.69 -13.74 0.76
CA HIS A 143 12.65 -13.13 1.68
C HIS A 143 12.43 -13.56 3.14
N ILE A 144 11.18 -13.70 3.59
CA ILE A 144 10.90 -14.24 4.94
C ILE A 144 11.40 -15.68 5.06
N ASP A 145 11.10 -16.54 4.10
CA ASP A 145 11.52 -17.94 4.14
C ASP A 145 13.06 -18.09 4.13
N LEU A 146 13.76 -17.26 3.34
CA LEU A 146 15.22 -17.22 3.31
C LEU A 146 15.81 -16.72 4.64
N ALA A 147 15.24 -15.66 5.21
CA ALA A 147 15.69 -15.10 6.49
C ALA A 147 15.39 -16.05 7.66
N GLY A 148 14.22 -16.70 7.66
CA GLY A 148 13.82 -17.64 8.71
C GLY A 148 14.68 -18.89 8.75
N ARG A 149 15.13 -19.39 7.58
CA ARG A 149 16.06 -20.53 7.48
C ARG A 149 17.48 -20.17 7.89
N SER A 150 18.01 -19.04 7.41
CA SER A 150 19.39 -18.63 7.73
C SER A 150 19.58 -18.39 9.23
N GLY A 151 18.62 -17.75 9.90
CA GLY A 151 18.67 -17.56 11.35
C GLY A 151 18.50 -18.85 12.16
N SER A 152 17.87 -19.89 11.60
CA SER A 152 17.75 -21.20 12.27
C SER A 152 19.06 -22.01 12.27
N LEU A 153 19.95 -21.73 11.31
CA LEU A 153 21.23 -22.44 11.16
C LEU A 153 22.35 -21.88 12.04
N GLU A 154 22.28 -20.60 12.44
CA GLU A 154 23.24 -20.00 13.39
C GLU A 154 22.92 -20.34 14.87
N ALA A 155 21.74 -20.88 15.15
CA ALA A 155 21.28 -21.20 16.50
C ALA A 155 21.44 -22.69 16.89
N ALA A 156 21.99 -23.52 15.99
CA ALA A 156 22.24 -24.95 16.17
C ALA A 156 23.74 -25.25 16.31
#